data_AF-A0A817EM88-F1
#
_entry.id   AF-A0A817EM88-F1
#
_cell.length_a   1.000
_cell.length_b   1.000
_cell.length_c   1.000
_cell.angle_alpha   90.00
_cell.angle_beta   90.00
_cell.angle_gamma   90.00
#
_symmetry.space_group_name_H-M   'P 1'
#
loop_
_entity.id
_entity.type
_entity.pdbx_description
1 polymer ?
#
loop_
_entity_poly.entity_id
_entity_poly.type
_entity_poly.pdbx_seq_one_letter_code
_entity_poly.pdbx_strand_id
1 'polypeptide(L)'
;MSWIIEESNDASSAINVQGNTVTCQKEDFYGSPINVLWKDPADKSGLYYWQIEFLQLDKQGNASVGLTTQDHFKAGYAIKSMEYNGKRMNLRSDSKVSSFSISVINVVVSFSANGEATIIRLKQVPTSLDRQEEQFNGIEGHWKLVDYPQHSDCTGYHFHLFKKDGTDNNVYSLSTRVINTMNSILCHDPSTNQWQSQSGMSTMMGGDQESMRKEGVISELTNGITGVELQGQKLVITSNGNQVKLERYTPEPPQTYTKNVFAREY
;
A
#
# COMPACT_ATOMS: atom_id res chain seq x y z
N MET A 1 13.98 -2.15 -26.29
CA MET A 1 13.70 -1.81 -24.88
C MET A 1 14.99 -2.04 -24.13
N SER A 2 15.32 -1.17 -23.18
CA SER A 2 16.57 -1.29 -22.40
C SER A 2 16.31 -0.85 -20.97
N TRP A 3 17.08 -1.37 -20.02
CA TRP A 3 17.01 -0.94 -18.63
C TRP A 3 18.20 -0.05 -18.29
N ILE A 4 17.97 0.95 -17.44
CA ILE A 4 19.04 1.63 -16.70
C ILE A 4 18.91 1.23 -15.25
N ILE A 5 19.96 0.64 -14.73
CA ILE A 5 20.09 0.33 -13.31
C ILE A 5 20.73 1.56 -12.67
N GLU A 6 20.15 2.05 -11.58
CA GLU A 6 20.77 3.10 -10.78
C GLU A 6 22.15 2.63 -10.28
N GLU A 7 23.15 3.51 -10.32
CA GLU A 7 24.42 3.25 -9.65
C GLU A 7 24.18 3.21 -8.13
N SER A 8 23.88 2.01 -7.65
CA SER A 8 23.76 1.68 -6.25
C SER A 8 25.15 1.75 -5.61
N ASN A 9 25.28 2.50 -4.51
CA ASN A 9 26.48 2.43 -3.66
C ASN A 9 26.58 1.10 -2.91
N ASP A 10 25.51 0.29 -2.94
CA ASP A 10 25.49 -1.05 -2.37
C ASP A 10 26.05 -2.05 -3.40
N ALA A 11 27.32 -2.40 -3.21
CA ALA A 11 28.07 -3.33 -4.06
C ALA A 11 27.67 -4.81 -3.84
N SER A 12 26.85 -5.11 -2.82
CA SER A 12 26.40 -6.47 -2.51
C SER A 12 25.19 -6.91 -3.32
N SER A 13 24.45 -5.96 -3.89
CA SER A 13 23.23 -6.24 -4.61
C SER A 13 23.47 -6.53 -6.10
N ALA A 14 22.84 -7.60 -6.60
CA ALA A 14 22.89 -7.99 -8.01
C ALA A 14 21.55 -7.73 -8.70
N ILE A 15 21.58 -6.98 -9.79
CA ILE A 15 20.44 -6.80 -10.69
C ILE A 15 20.67 -7.58 -11.97
N ASN A 16 19.74 -8.46 -12.31
CA ASN A 16 19.73 -9.17 -13.59
C ASN A 16 18.55 -8.68 -14.43
N VAL A 17 18.78 -8.53 -15.73
CA VAL A 17 17.79 -8.03 -16.69
C VAL A 17 17.69 -9.01 -17.84
N GLN A 18 16.49 -9.55 -18.06
CA GLN A 18 16.20 -10.45 -19.17
C GLN A 18 14.96 -9.97 -19.93
N GLY A 19 15.17 -9.27 -21.04
CA GLY A 19 14.10 -8.68 -21.84
C GLY A 19 13.31 -7.64 -21.05
N ASN A 20 12.06 -7.96 -20.74
CA ASN A 20 11.13 -7.11 -19.99
C ASN A 20 11.08 -7.42 -18.50
N THR A 21 11.87 -8.37 -18.03
CA THR A 21 11.93 -8.79 -16.63
C THR A 21 13.22 -8.28 -15.99
N VAL A 22 13.07 -7.82 -14.75
CA VAL A 22 14.17 -7.43 -13.87
C VAL A 22 14.09 -8.24 -12.58
N THR A 23 15.22 -8.82 -12.19
CA THR A 23 15.38 -9.56 -10.93
C THR A 23 16.38 -8.80 -10.06
N CYS A 24 16.00 -8.53 -8.81
CA CYS A 24 16.84 -7.96 -7.78
C CYS A 24 17.19 -9.02 -6.75
N GLN A 25 18.48 -9.22 -6.50
CA GLN A 25 19.02 -10.01 -5.40
C GLN A 25 19.83 -9.07 -4.50
N LYS A 26 19.41 -8.88 -3.26
CA LYS A 26 19.95 -7.98 -2.26
C LYS A 26 20.39 -8.81 -1.06
N GLU A 27 21.68 -8.75 -0.73
CA GLU A 27 22.26 -9.55 0.36
C GLU A 27 21.76 -9.08 1.75
N ASP A 28 21.49 -7.78 1.92
CA ASP A 28 21.02 -7.20 3.17
C ASP A 28 19.70 -6.43 3.06
N PHE A 29 18.75 -6.74 3.93
CA PHE A 29 17.45 -6.05 4.00
C PHE A 29 17.57 -4.55 4.34
N TYR A 30 18.65 -4.15 5.01
CA TYR A 30 18.87 -2.79 5.50
C TYR A 30 19.70 -1.98 4.51
N GLY A 31 19.05 -1.39 3.52
CA GLY A 31 19.71 -0.47 2.59
C GLY A 31 18.71 0.32 1.75
N SER A 32 19.18 1.39 1.10
CA SER A 32 18.39 2.17 0.15
C SER A 32 17.76 1.25 -0.91
N PRO A 33 16.51 1.48 -1.34
CA PRO A 33 15.93 0.73 -2.44
C PRO A 33 16.78 0.85 -3.70
N ILE A 34 16.80 -0.20 -4.52
CA ILE A 34 17.48 -0.19 -5.81
C ILE A 34 16.46 0.14 -6.88
N ASN A 35 16.70 1.22 -7.61
CA ASN A 35 15.81 1.66 -8.64
C ASN A 35 16.29 1.16 -10.02
N VAL A 36 15.36 0.71 -10.83
CA VAL A 36 15.61 0.25 -12.20
C VAL A 36 14.63 0.93 -13.14
N LEU A 37 15.15 1.72 -14.07
CA LEU A 37 14.38 2.49 -15.03
C LEU A 37 14.25 1.73 -16.34
N TRP A 38 13.01 1.51 -16.78
CA TRP A 38 12.68 0.86 -18.03
C TRP A 38 12.52 1.90 -19.14
N LYS A 39 13.44 1.85 -20.12
CA LYS A 39 13.40 2.71 -21.30
C LYS A 39 12.55 2.09 -22.39
N ASP A 40 11.42 2.73 -22.63
CA ASP A 40 10.62 2.49 -23.82
C ASP A 40 11.25 3.21 -25.02
N PRO A 41 11.61 2.50 -26.11
CA PRO A 41 12.16 3.14 -27.30
C PRO A 41 11.12 3.91 -28.13
N ALA A 42 9.82 3.84 -27.83
CA ALA A 42 8.82 4.51 -28.65
C ALA A 42 8.83 6.04 -28.52
N ASP A 43 8.21 6.68 -29.52
CA ASP A 43 8.12 8.13 -29.71
C ASP A 43 7.82 8.91 -28.43
N LYS A 44 8.26 10.17 -28.38
CA LYS A 44 8.11 11.06 -27.21
C LYS A 44 6.67 11.58 -27.01
N SER A 45 5.71 11.18 -27.86
CA SER A 45 4.34 11.71 -27.86
C SER A 45 3.30 10.60 -28.05
N GLY A 46 2.34 10.50 -27.14
CA GLY A 46 1.26 9.52 -27.21
C GLY A 46 0.63 9.22 -25.85
N LEU A 47 -0.34 8.32 -25.84
CA LEU A 47 -0.84 7.67 -24.63
C LEU A 47 -0.16 6.31 -24.49
N TYR A 48 0.33 6.01 -23.29
CA TYR A 48 1.07 4.80 -23.00
C TYR A 48 0.46 4.11 -21.80
N TYR A 49 0.44 2.78 -21.86
CA TYR A 49 -0.14 1.93 -20.84
C TYR A 49 0.87 0.84 -20.52
N TRP A 50 1.12 0.62 -19.24
CA TRP A 50 2.03 -0.40 -18.75
C TRP A 50 1.31 -1.27 -17.73
N GLN A 51 1.55 -2.57 -17.83
CA GLN A 51 1.22 -3.56 -16.82
C GLN A 51 2.53 -3.99 -16.18
N ILE A 52 2.57 -3.95 -14.85
CA ILE A 52 3.72 -4.37 -14.08
C ILE A 52 3.27 -5.52 -13.20
N GLU A 53 3.95 -6.65 -13.31
CA GLU A 53 3.67 -7.84 -12.51
C GLU A 53 4.88 -8.13 -11.63
N PHE A 54 4.65 -8.23 -10.32
CA PHE A 54 5.67 -8.73 -9.39
C PHE A 54 5.55 -10.24 -9.33
N LEU A 55 6.49 -10.94 -9.99
CA LEU A 55 6.50 -12.40 -10.10
C LEU A 55 6.99 -13.05 -8.81
N GLN A 56 7.92 -12.39 -8.12
CA GLN A 56 8.43 -12.78 -6.82
C GLN A 56 8.72 -11.52 -6.00
N LEU A 57 8.40 -11.56 -4.72
CA LEU A 57 8.84 -10.56 -3.75
C LEU A 57 9.07 -11.28 -2.43
N ASP A 58 10.21 -11.03 -1.79
CA ASP A 58 10.44 -11.56 -0.45
C ASP A 58 9.36 -11.08 0.51
N LYS A 59 8.92 -11.94 1.42
CA LYS A 59 7.81 -11.66 2.35
C LYS A 59 8.02 -10.40 3.19
N GLN A 60 9.28 -10.08 3.51
CA GLN A 60 9.64 -8.89 4.27
C GLN A 60 9.87 -7.68 3.37
N GLY A 61 10.06 -7.91 2.06
CA GLY A 61 10.40 -6.90 1.07
C GLY A 61 9.23 -6.08 0.58
N ASN A 62 9.52 -4.83 0.22
CA ASN A 62 8.61 -3.99 -0.54
C ASN A 62 9.16 -3.79 -1.95
N ALA A 63 8.26 -3.66 -2.90
CA ALA A 63 8.58 -3.11 -4.20
C ALA A 63 7.61 -1.99 -4.55
N SER A 64 8.10 -1.04 -5.32
CA SER A 64 7.29 0.08 -5.76
C SER A 64 7.51 0.38 -7.23
N VAL A 65 6.48 0.88 -7.89
CA VAL A 65 6.50 1.24 -9.31
C VAL A 65 6.20 2.72 -9.42
N GLY A 66 6.95 3.47 -10.20
CA GLY A 66 6.59 4.86 -10.46
C GLY A 66 7.01 5.34 -11.83
N LEU A 67 6.89 6.65 -12.01
CA LEU A 67 7.21 7.33 -13.26
C LEU A 67 8.25 8.40 -12.99
N THR A 68 9.28 8.48 -13.84
CA THR A 68 10.27 9.55 -13.80
C THR A 68 10.76 9.91 -15.20
N THR A 69 11.55 10.98 -15.30
CA THR A 69 12.32 11.29 -16.51
C THR A 69 13.74 10.82 -16.33
N GLN A 70 14.46 10.53 -17.43
CA GLN A 70 15.86 10.08 -17.33
C GLN A 70 16.73 11.09 -16.56
N ASP A 71 16.51 12.40 -16.74
CA ASP A 71 17.27 13.46 -16.07
C ASP A 71 17.05 13.49 -14.54
N HIS A 72 15.96 12.90 -14.08
CA HIS A 72 15.57 12.83 -12.67
C HIS A 72 15.74 11.43 -12.07
N PHE A 73 16.31 10.48 -12.82
CA PHE A 73 16.64 9.15 -12.32
C PHE A 73 18.05 9.14 -11.72
N LYS A 74 18.14 9.14 -10.39
CA LYS A 74 19.40 9.29 -9.64
C LYS A 74 19.35 8.59 -8.28
N ALA A 75 20.53 8.16 -7.84
CA ALA A 75 21.01 8.11 -6.45
C ALA A 75 20.01 8.49 -5.33
N GLY A 76 19.14 7.60 -4.85
CA GLY A 76 18.32 7.86 -3.65
C GLY A 76 17.20 8.89 -3.83
N TYR A 77 16.79 9.18 -5.07
CA TYR A 77 15.62 10.01 -5.32
C TYR A 77 14.34 9.25 -5.02
N ALA A 78 13.41 9.93 -4.34
CA ALA A 78 12.05 9.45 -4.14
C ALA A 78 11.38 9.34 -5.51
N ILE A 79 11.18 8.11 -5.99
CA ILE A 79 10.26 7.85 -7.09
C ILE A 79 8.88 8.33 -6.64
N LYS A 80 8.14 8.99 -7.54
CA LYS A 80 6.69 9.15 -7.36
C LYS A 80 6.05 7.78 -7.54
N SER A 81 6.01 7.02 -6.45
CA SER A 81 5.79 5.58 -6.47
C SER A 81 4.33 5.20 -6.17
N MET A 82 3.97 4.02 -6.65
CA MET A 82 2.85 3.17 -6.27
C MET A 82 3.48 1.98 -5.56
N GLU A 83 3.16 1.75 -4.29
CA GLU A 83 3.72 0.63 -3.52
C GLU A 83 2.85 -0.62 -3.65
N TYR A 84 3.50 -1.77 -3.82
CA TYR A 84 2.87 -3.09 -3.78
C TYR A 84 3.30 -3.84 -2.50
N ASN A 85 2.34 -4.43 -1.78
CA ASN A 85 2.46 -5.12 -0.48
C ASN A 85 2.64 -4.28 0.81
N GLY A 86 2.08 -3.07 0.90
CA GLY A 86 2.13 -2.34 2.19
C GLY A 86 1.27 -1.09 2.42
N LYS A 87 0.42 -0.67 1.47
CA LYS A 87 -0.54 0.46 1.50
C LYS A 87 -0.01 1.88 1.14
N ARG A 88 -0.21 2.26 -0.14
CA ARG A 88 -1.39 3.03 -0.64
C ARG A 88 -1.33 3.12 -2.18
N MET A 89 -2.45 2.86 -2.85
CA MET A 89 -2.75 3.48 -4.15
C MET A 89 -3.75 4.62 -3.93
N ASN A 90 -3.24 5.86 -4.00
CA ASN A 90 -3.98 7.07 -4.37
C ASN A 90 -2.96 8.16 -4.68
N LEU A 91 -3.09 8.77 -5.85
CA LEU A 91 -2.21 9.83 -6.34
C LEU A 91 -2.26 11.06 -5.41
N ARG A 92 -1.13 11.34 -4.78
CA ARG A 92 -0.80 12.68 -4.31
C ARG A 92 0.70 12.88 -4.40
N SER A 93 1.14 13.88 -5.16
CA SER A 93 2.38 14.57 -4.82
C SER A 93 2.27 16.05 -5.18
N ASP A 94 2.31 16.88 -4.15
CA ASP A 94 2.67 18.28 -4.22
C ASP A 94 4.17 18.40 -4.54
N SER A 95 4.49 19.01 -5.66
CA SER A 95 5.75 19.74 -5.89
C SER A 95 5.67 20.49 -7.22
N LYS A 96 6.00 21.79 -7.19
CA LYS A 96 6.21 22.61 -8.39
C LYS A 96 7.41 22.06 -9.16
N VAL A 97 7.18 21.42 -10.29
CA VAL A 97 8.18 21.41 -11.38
C VAL A 97 7.58 22.19 -12.54
N SER A 98 7.68 23.51 -12.44
CA SER A 98 7.38 24.41 -13.55
C SER A 98 8.45 24.22 -14.63
N SER A 99 8.00 24.00 -15.86
CA SER A 99 8.77 23.89 -17.11
C SER A 99 9.60 22.61 -17.33
N PHE A 100 8.94 21.47 -17.51
CA PHE A 100 9.50 20.43 -18.37
C PHE A 100 9.12 20.72 -19.83
N SER A 101 10.10 21.09 -20.65
CA SER A 101 10.07 20.69 -22.07
C SER A 101 9.88 19.18 -22.10
N ILE A 102 8.86 18.67 -22.80
CA ILE A 102 8.36 17.28 -22.81
C ILE A 102 9.51 16.23 -22.77
N SER A 103 9.96 15.90 -21.56
CA SER A 103 10.97 14.87 -21.34
C SER A 103 10.25 13.52 -21.34
N VAL A 104 10.90 12.51 -21.92
CA VAL A 104 10.35 11.14 -21.98
C VAL A 104 10.12 10.62 -20.57
N ILE A 105 8.87 10.22 -20.29
CA ILE A 105 8.48 9.58 -19.04
C ILE A 105 8.77 8.08 -19.16
N ASN A 106 9.47 7.54 -18.17
CA ASN A 106 9.87 6.14 -18.09
C ASN A 106 9.28 5.51 -16.83
N VAL A 107 8.99 4.21 -16.91
CA VAL A 107 8.59 3.41 -15.74
C VAL A 107 9.83 3.10 -14.92
N VAL A 108 9.70 3.16 -13.61
CA VAL A 108 10.74 2.76 -12.66
C VAL A 108 10.17 1.70 -11.73
N VAL A 109 10.95 0.65 -11.49
CA VAL A 109 10.68 -0.33 -10.44
C VAL A 109 11.75 -0.17 -9.37
N SER A 110 11.33 -0.13 -8.11
CA SER A 110 12.19 0.01 -6.95
C SER A 110 12.05 -1.22 -6.08
N PHE A 111 13.16 -1.84 -5.71
CA PHE A 111 13.20 -3.02 -4.86
C PHE A 111 13.87 -2.67 -3.53
N SER A 112 13.18 -2.90 -2.41
CA SER A 112 13.79 -2.79 -1.07
C SER A 112 14.32 -4.13 -0.55
N ALA A 113 14.05 -5.25 -1.24
CA ALA A 113 14.52 -6.60 -0.94
C ALA A 113 14.61 -7.43 -2.23
N ASN A 114 14.82 -8.76 -2.11
CA ASN A 114 14.79 -9.63 -3.28
C ASN A 114 13.41 -9.60 -3.95
N GLY A 115 13.41 -9.57 -5.27
CA GLY A 115 12.18 -9.59 -6.03
C GLY A 115 12.41 -9.68 -7.52
N GLU A 116 11.33 -9.94 -8.23
CA GLU A 116 11.29 -10.03 -9.68
C GLU A 116 10.05 -9.31 -10.18
N ALA A 117 10.24 -8.44 -11.17
CA ALA A 117 9.15 -7.73 -11.81
C ALA A 117 9.27 -7.82 -13.33
N THR A 118 8.13 -7.98 -14.02
CA THR A 118 8.06 -7.83 -15.48
C THR A 118 7.21 -6.62 -15.86
N ILE A 119 7.64 -5.89 -16.89
CA ILE A 119 6.92 -4.74 -17.43
C ILE A 119 6.43 -5.06 -18.84
N ILE A 120 5.12 -5.02 -19.02
CA ILE A 120 4.46 -5.28 -20.29
C ILE A 120 3.86 -3.98 -20.78
N ARG A 121 4.20 -3.58 -22.00
CA ARG A 121 3.53 -2.46 -22.65
C ARG A 121 2.21 -2.92 -23.26
N LEU A 122 1.14 -2.22 -22.90
CA LEU A 122 -0.20 -2.48 -23.42
C LEU A 122 -0.52 -1.54 -24.58
N LYS A 123 -1.28 -2.03 -25.56
CA LYS A 123 -1.75 -1.24 -26.71
C LYS A 123 -2.95 -0.35 -26.37
N GLN A 124 -3.66 -0.67 -25.29
CA GLN A 124 -4.88 -0.01 -24.86
C GLN A 124 -4.96 -0.02 -23.33
N VAL A 125 -5.84 0.81 -22.77
CA VAL A 125 -6.16 0.82 -21.33
C VAL A 125 -6.61 -0.60 -20.93
N PRO A 126 -6.02 -1.21 -19.89
CA PRO A 126 -6.52 -2.48 -19.39
C PRO A 126 -7.98 -2.32 -18.94
N THR A 127 -8.85 -3.19 -19.46
CA THR A 127 -10.30 -3.13 -19.25
C THR A 127 -10.75 -3.85 -17.99
N SER A 128 -9.89 -4.68 -17.40
CA SER A 128 -10.05 -5.25 -16.07
C SER A 128 -8.76 -5.03 -15.27
N LEU A 129 -8.93 -4.66 -14.00
CA LEU A 129 -7.86 -4.71 -13.00
C LEU A 129 -8.14 -5.96 -12.17
N ASP A 130 -7.68 -7.10 -12.68
CA ASP A 130 -7.83 -8.37 -11.97
C ASP A 130 -6.96 -8.30 -10.70
N ARG A 131 -7.61 -8.14 -9.55
CA ARG A 131 -6.93 -8.38 -8.28
C ARG A 131 -6.90 -9.88 -8.04
N GLN A 132 -5.73 -10.41 -7.69
CA GLN A 132 -5.72 -11.68 -7.00
C GLN A 132 -6.56 -11.53 -5.73
N GLU A 133 -7.52 -12.42 -5.57
CA GLU A 133 -8.37 -12.43 -4.39
C GLU A 133 -7.50 -12.70 -3.17
N GLU A 134 -7.48 -11.76 -2.22
CA GLU A 134 -6.74 -11.93 -0.99
C GLU A 134 -7.38 -13.06 -0.18
N GLN A 135 -6.58 -14.08 0.12
CA GLN A 135 -7.02 -15.19 0.97
C GLN A 135 -6.74 -14.84 2.43
N PHE A 136 -7.78 -14.72 3.23
CA PHE A 136 -7.67 -14.39 4.65
C PHE A 136 -7.86 -15.62 5.54
N ASN A 137 -7.03 -15.74 6.57
CA ASN A 137 -7.16 -16.78 7.58
C ASN A 137 -7.64 -16.21 8.91
N GLY A 138 -8.60 -16.89 9.55
CA GLY A 138 -9.12 -16.47 10.85
C GLY A 138 -9.72 -15.06 10.81
N ILE A 139 -9.21 -14.14 11.64
CA ILE A 139 -9.70 -12.77 11.79
C ILE A 139 -9.15 -11.80 10.72
N GLU A 140 -8.20 -12.23 9.92
CA GLU A 140 -7.64 -11.39 8.85
C GLU A 140 -8.75 -10.99 7.87
N GLY A 141 -8.61 -9.82 7.24
CA GLY A 141 -9.56 -9.38 6.23
C GLY A 141 -9.76 -7.87 6.12
N HIS A 142 -10.52 -7.51 5.08
CA HIS A 142 -11.17 -6.21 4.98
C HIS A 142 -12.53 -6.28 5.67
N TRP A 143 -12.73 -5.39 6.63
CA TRP A 143 -13.87 -5.38 7.53
C TRP A 143 -14.58 -4.03 7.45
N LYS A 144 -15.90 -4.04 7.31
CA LYS A 144 -16.74 -2.85 7.34
C LYS A 144 -17.47 -2.78 8.67
N LEU A 145 -17.39 -1.65 9.36
CA LEU A 145 -18.15 -1.43 10.60
C LEU A 145 -19.64 -1.28 10.29
N VAL A 146 -20.45 -2.24 10.73
CA VAL A 146 -21.89 -2.30 10.40
C VAL A 146 -22.78 -1.99 11.61
N ASP A 147 -22.26 -2.13 12.83
CA ASP A 147 -23.01 -1.88 14.06
C ASP A 147 -22.10 -1.26 15.13
N TYR A 148 -22.39 -0.02 15.50
CA TYR A 148 -21.74 0.70 16.60
C TYR A 148 -22.80 1.51 17.38
N PRO A 149 -23.49 0.92 18.36
CA PRO A 149 -24.68 1.52 18.98
C PRO A 149 -24.45 2.91 19.59
N GLN A 150 -23.27 3.15 20.17
CA GLN A 150 -22.90 4.42 20.81
C GLN A 150 -22.56 5.51 19.78
N HIS A 151 -22.19 5.13 18.56
CA HIS A 151 -21.68 6.01 17.50
C HIS A 151 -22.15 5.53 16.12
N SER A 152 -23.47 5.49 15.91
CA SER A 152 -24.07 5.00 14.67
C SER A 152 -23.66 5.81 13.44
N ASP A 153 -23.29 7.07 13.63
CA ASP A 153 -22.73 7.99 12.64
C ASP A 153 -21.31 7.61 12.16
N CYS A 154 -20.67 6.68 12.85
CA CYS A 154 -19.38 6.10 12.48
C CYS A 154 -19.51 4.74 11.78
N THR A 155 -20.72 4.26 11.48
CA THR A 155 -20.89 3.06 10.65
C THR A 155 -20.40 3.31 9.21
N GLY A 156 -19.97 2.25 8.54
CA GLY A 156 -19.43 2.30 7.18
C GLY A 156 -17.93 2.49 7.07
N TYR A 157 -17.21 2.79 8.16
CA TYR A 157 -15.75 2.82 8.12
C TYR A 157 -15.15 1.43 7.85
N HIS A 158 -14.05 1.43 7.11
CA HIS A 158 -13.35 0.23 6.68
C HIS A 158 -12.08 0.02 7.49
N PHE A 159 -11.82 -1.23 7.82
CA PHE A 159 -10.67 -1.70 8.57
C PHE A 159 -9.98 -2.79 7.76
N HIS A 160 -8.66 -2.82 7.83
CA HIS A 160 -7.86 -3.91 7.30
C HIS A 160 -7.11 -4.53 8.47
N LEU A 161 -7.37 -5.80 8.73
CA LEU A 161 -6.73 -6.57 9.78
C LEU A 161 -5.86 -7.63 9.11
N PHE A 162 -4.57 -7.64 9.41
CA PHE A 162 -3.62 -8.60 8.85
C PHE A 162 -2.59 -8.99 9.90
N LYS A 163 -2.11 -10.22 9.84
CA LYS A 163 -1.04 -10.68 10.73
C LYS A 163 0.26 -9.95 10.40
N LYS A 164 0.98 -9.52 11.43
CA LYS A 164 2.24 -8.79 11.26
C LYS A 164 3.38 -9.79 11.00
N ASP A 165 4.06 -9.63 9.88
CA ASP A 165 5.19 -10.47 9.51
C ASP A 165 6.39 -10.27 10.44
N GLY A 166 7.15 -11.34 10.66
CA GLY A 166 8.36 -11.32 11.49
C GLY A 166 8.13 -11.13 12.99
N THR A 167 6.88 -11.21 13.45
CA THR A 167 6.53 -11.16 14.88
C THR A 167 5.90 -12.48 15.36
N ASP A 168 5.67 -12.58 16.67
CA ASP A 168 4.96 -13.72 17.27
C ASP A 168 3.63 -14.00 16.55
N ASN A 169 3.22 -15.27 16.55
CA ASN A 169 2.10 -15.78 15.76
C ASN A 169 0.72 -15.12 16.03
N ASN A 170 0.64 -14.21 16.99
CA ASN A 170 -0.58 -13.64 17.53
C ASN A 170 -0.57 -12.10 17.55
N VAL A 171 0.31 -11.48 16.75
CA VAL A 171 0.36 -10.01 16.59
C VAL A 171 -0.23 -9.63 15.24
N TYR A 172 -1.22 -8.75 15.28
CA TYR A 172 -1.96 -8.28 14.12
C TYR A 172 -1.84 -6.76 13.99
N SER A 173 -1.81 -6.28 12.76
CA SER A 173 -1.91 -4.86 12.43
C SER A 173 -3.34 -4.54 12.02
N LEU A 174 -3.94 -3.56 12.68
CA LEU A 174 -5.28 -3.05 12.37
C LEU A 174 -5.14 -1.65 11.79
N SER A 175 -5.61 -1.46 10.56
CA SER A 175 -5.44 -0.21 9.84
C SER A 175 -6.74 0.29 9.25
N THR A 176 -7.06 1.55 9.51
CA THR A 176 -8.30 2.21 9.05
C THR A 176 -8.01 3.61 8.55
N ARG A 177 -8.91 4.17 7.76
CA ARG A 177 -8.80 5.55 7.26
C ARG A 177 -10.10 6.31 7.51
N VAL A 178 -9.98 7.42 8.23
CA VAL A 178 -11.04 8.44 8.34
C VAL A 178 -10.63 9.62 7.45
N ILE A 179 -9.91 10.60 7.99
CA ILE A 179 -9.08 11.52 7.20
C ILE A 179 -7.66 10.96 7.15
N ASN A 180 -7.14 10.66 8.34
CA ASN A 180 -5.85 10.06 8.53
C ASN A 180 -5.90 8.55 8.38
N THR A 181 -4.76 7.99 7.98
CA THR A 181 -4.55 6.56 8.20
C THR A 181 -4.18 6.38 9.66
N MET A 182 -4.95 5.55 10.36
CA MET A 182 -4.65 5.10 11.71
C MET A 182 -4.20 3.64 11.66
N ASN A 183 -3.11 3.32 12.35
CA ASN A 183 -2.57 1.97 12.44
C ASN A 183 -2.38 1.62 13.91
N SER A 184 -3.10 0.63 14.42
CA SER A 184 -2.93 0.06 15.75
C SER A 184 -2.41 -1.37 15.68
N ILE A 185 -1.86 -1.85 16.79
CA ILE A 185 -1.40 -3.23 16.93
C ILE A 185 -2.37 -3.94 17.87
N LEU A 186 -2.75 -5.15 17.50
CA LEU A 186 -3.61 -6.03 18.28
C LEU A 186 -2.84 -7.31 18.60
N CYS A 187 -2.69 -7.60 19.89
CA CYS A 187 -2.01 -8.80 20.38
C CYS A 187 -3.03 -9.77 20.99
N HIS A 188 -2.88 -11.06 20.69
CA HIS A 188 -3.62 -12.14 21.35
C HIS A 188 -2.67 -12.99 22.20
N ASP A 189 -3.04 -13.21 23.45
CA ASP A 189 -2.39 -14.18 24.31
C ASP A 189 -3.19 -15.49 24.29
N PRO A 190 -2.69 -16.56 23.64
CA PRO A 190 -3.41 -17.83 23.55
C PRO A 190 -3.57 -18.52 24.89
N SER A 191 -2.69 -18.24 25.86
CA SER A 191 -2.71 -18.91 27.16
C SER A 191 -3.86 -18.44 28.05
N THR A 192 -4.25 -17.17 27.91
CA THR A 192 -5.33 -16.53 28.66
C THR A 192 -6.55 -16.22 27.79
N ASN A 193 -6.43 -16.44 26.48
CA ASN A 193 -7.39 -16.04 25.45
C ASN A 193 -7.76 -14.54 25.53
N GLN A 194 -6.83 -13.70 25.99
CA GLN A 194 -7.03 -12.26 26.11
C GLN A 194 -6.54 -11.53 24.86
N TRP A 195 -7.24 -10.46 24.51
CA TRP A 195 -6.84 -9.54 23.45
C TRP A 195 -6.43 -8.21 24.06
N GLN A 196 -5.42 -7.58 23.49
CA GLN A 196 -4.99 -6.25 23.89
C GLN A 196 -4.59 -5.44 22.67
N SER A 197 -5.19 -4.25 22.51
CA SER A 197 -4.69 -3.23 21.59
C SER A 197 -3.57 -2.40 22.22
N GLN A 198 -2.58 -2.07 21.40
CA GLN A 198 -1.59 -1.03 21.70
C GLN A 198 -1.97 0.26 20.97
N SER A 199 -1.59 1.39 21.58
CA SER A 199 -1.83 2.71 20.99
C SER A 199 -1.27 2.80 19.57
N GLY A 200 -2.15 3.16 18.64
CA GLY A 200 -1.79 3.31 17.24
C GLY A 200 -1.10 4.62 16.88
N MET A 201 -0.55 4.67 15.67
CA MET A 201 -0.05 5.90 15.04
C MET A 201 -1.07 6.44 14.03
N SER A 202 -1.13 7.76 13.87
CA SER A 202 -1.94 8.48 12.87
C SER A 202 -1.05 9.34 11.98
N THR A 203 -1.48 9.60 10.73
CA THR A 203 -0.81 10.53 9.82
C THR A 203 -0.98 12.02 10.19
N MET A 204 -1.80 12.34 11.20
CA MET A 204 -1.96 13.68 11.80
C MET A 204 -2.21 14.86 10.83
N MET A 205 -2.85 14.61 9.70
CA MET A 205 -3.37 15.66 8.81
C MET A 205 -4.58 16.33 9.46
N GLY A 206 -4.69 17.65 9.32
CA GLY A 206 -5.88 18.38 9.72
C GLY A 206 -7.06 18.12 8.79
N GLY A 207 -8.28 18.27 9.32
CA GLY A 207 -9.51 18.26 8.55
C GLY A 207 -10.62 19.01 9.27
N ASP A 208 -11.85 18.90 8.76
CA ASP A 208 -13.00 19.54 9.37
C ASP A 208 -13.34 18.94 10.75
N GLN A 209 -14.09 19.69 11.55
CA GLN A 209 -14.39 19.33 12.94
C GLN A 209 -15.14 18.00 13.05
N GLU A 210 -16.08 17.72 12.14
CA GLU A 210 -16.87 16.49 12.21
C GLU A 210 -16.00 15.27 11.93
N SER A 211 -15.18 15.34 10.88
CA SER A 211 -14.27 14.25 10.52
C SER A 211 -13.20 14.00 11.58
N MET A 212 -12.65 15.05 12.20
CA MET A 212 -11.70 14.90 13.32
C MET A 212 -12.37 14.28 14.56
N ARG A 213 -13.65 14.62 14.83
CA ARG A 213 -14.41 13.97 15.91
C ARG A 213 -14.60 12.47 15.63
N LYS A 214 -15.00 12.10 14.41
CA LYS A 214 -15.15 10.68 14.02
C LYS A 214 -13.83 9.93 14.09
N GLU A 215 -12.72 10.57 13.71
CA GLU A 215 -11.38 10.02 13.87
C GLU A 215 -11.05 9.74 15.34
N GLY A 216 -11.40 10.64 16.25
CA GLY A 216 -11.28 10.42 17.70
C GLY A 216 -12.06 9.18 18.18
N VAL A 217 -13.32 9.05 17.78
CA VAL A 217 -14.16 7.88 18.13
C VAL A 217 -13.56 6.58 17.60
N ILE A 218 -13.11 6.55 16.35
CA ILE A 218 -12.49 5.35 15.77
C ILE A 218 -11.13 5.05 16.42
N SER A 219 -10.37 6.08 16.82
CA SER A 219 -9.14 5.90 17.58
C SER A 219 -9.42 5.28 18.96
N GLU A 220 -10.43 5.76 19.69
CA GLU A 220 -10.85 5.18 20.96
C GLU A 220 -11.32 3.72 20.79
N LEU A 221 -12.10 3.44 19.75
CA LEU A 221 -12.54 2.10 19.41
C LEU A 221 -11.35 1.15 19.21
N THR A 222 -10.37 1.54 18.40
CA THR A 222 -9.23 0.69 18.05
C THR A 222 -8.20 0.54 19.17
N ASN A 223 -8.06 1.55 20.03
CA ASN A 223 -7.15 1.52 21.19
C ASN A 223 -7.76 0.82 22.42
N GLY A 224 -9.08 0.65 22.46
CA GLY A 224 -9.81 0.05 23.58
C GLY A 224 -10.15 -1.45 23.41
N ILE A 225 -9.63 -2.11 22.37
CA ILE A 225 -9.99 -3.50 22.04
C ILE A 225 -9.46 -4.46 23.13
N THR A 226 -10.39 -5.21 23.72
CA THR A 226 -10.12 -6.24 24.73
C THR A 226 -10.66 -7.61 24.35
N GLY A 227 -11.40 -7.72 23.24
CA GLY A 227 -11.93 -9.00 22.76
C GLY A 227 -12.21 -8.99 21.27
N VAL A 228 -11.91 -10.10 20.61
CA VAL A 228 -12.21 -10.31 19.19
C VAL A 228 -12.77 -11.72 19.02
N GLU A 229 -13.95 -11.80 18.41
CA GLU A 229 -14.63 -13.05 18.12
C GLU A 229 -15.04 -13.12 16.65
N LEU A 230 -14.68 -14.21 15.98
CA LEU A 230 -15.05 -14.46 14.59
C LEU A 230 -16.30 -15.34 14.53
N GLN A 231 -17.33 -14.85 13.86
CA GLN A 231 -18.60 -15.53 13.64
C GLN A 231 -18.88 -15.63 12.13
N GLY A 232 -18.18 -16.55 11.46
CA GLY A 232 -18.23 -16.67 9.99
C GLY A 232 -17.65 -15.44 9.31
N GLN A 233 -18.48 -14.68 8.58
CA GLN A 233 -18.08 -13.42 7.94
C GLN A 233 -18.32 -12.18 8.80
N LYS A 234 -18.59 -12.37 10.10
CA LYS A 234 -18.77 -11.27 11.05
C LYS A 234 -17.65 -11.30 12.07
N LEU A 235 -17.13 -10.12 12.41
CA LEU A 235 -16.19 -9.92 13.49
C LEU A 235 -16.89 -9.13 14.59
N VAL A 236 -16.95 -9.68 15.79
CA VAL A 236 -17.46 -8.98 16.97
C VAL A 236 -16.25 -8.52 17.77
N ILE A 237 -16.10 -7.20 17.91
CA ILE A 237 -15.03 -6.59 18.69
C ILE A 237 -15.64 -6.07 19.99
N THR A 238 -15.05 -6.44 21.12
CA THR A 238 -15.30 -5.81 22.41
C THR A 238 -14.26 -4.73 22.64
N SER A 239 -14.70 -3.49 22.79
CA SER A 239 -13.84 -2.34 23.03
C SER A 239 -14.44 -1.39 24.06
N ASN A 240 -13.64 -1.03 25.08
CA ASN A 240 -14.07 -0.19 26.21
C ASN A 240 -15.41 -0.68 26.84
N GLY A 241 -15.59 -2.00 26.95
CA GLY A 241 -16.80 -2.63 27.48
C GLY A 241 -18.01 -2.66 26.53
N ASN A 242 -17.90 -2.10 25.33
CA ASN A 242 -18.95 -2.09 24.31
C ASN A 242 -18.66 -3.12 23.22
N GLN A 243 -19.71 -3.67 22.61
CA GLN A 243 -19.57 -4.54 21.46
C GLN A 243 -19.86 -3.77 20.16
N VAL A 244 -19.00 -3.94 19.18
CA VAL A 244 -19.19 -3.47 17.80
C VAL A 244 -19.13 -4.65 16.84
N LYS A 245 -19.85 -4.57 15.73
CA LYS A 245 -19.86 -5.62 14.71
C LYS A 245 -19.30 -5.10 13.40
N LEU A 246 -18.44 -5.90 12.81
CA LEU A 246 -17.91 -5.70 11.48
C LEU A 246 -18.29 -6.86 10.58
N GLU A 247 -18.42 -6.59 9.30
CA GLU A 247 -18.70 -7.58 8.26
C GLU A 247 -17.54 -7.63 7.27
N ARG A 248 -17.08 -8.84 6.95
CA ARG A 248 -16.03 -9.03 5.96
C ARG A 248 -16.57 -8.64 4.60
N TYR A 249 -15.78 -7.88 3.83
CA TYR A 249 -16.14 -7.52 2.48
C TYR A 249 -14.93 -7.66 1.55
N THR A 250 -15.20 -7.80 0.26
CA THR A 250 -14.16 -7.71 -0.78
C THR A 250 -14.15 -6.28 -1.29
N PRO A 251 -13.04 -5.53 -1.14
CA PRO A 251 -12.94 -4.19 -1.70
C PRO A 251 -13.19 -4.21 -3.20
N GLU A 252 -13.96 -3.25 -3.70
CA GLU A 252 -14.12 -3.09 -5.15
C GLU A 252 -12.74 -2.90 -5.80
N PRO A 253 -12.54 -3.46 -7.01
CA PRO A 253 -11.35 -3.14 -7.79
C PRO A 253 -11.21 -1.62 -7.91
N PRO A 254 -9.98 -1.08 -7.78
CA PRO A 254 -9.76 0.35 -7.92
C PRO A 254 -10.25 0.77 -9.30
N GLN A 255 -10.95 1.90 -9.39
CA GLN A 255 -11.34 2.43 -10.69
C GLN A 255 -10.09 2.87 -11.44
N THR A 256 -10.10 2.69 -12.77
CA THR A 256 -9.04 3.22 -13.63
C THR A 256 -8.93 4.72 -13.42
N TYR A 257 -7.76 5.17 -12.96
CA TYR A 257 -7.49 6.59 -12.83
C TYR A 257 -7.09 7.14 -14.20
N THR A 258 -7.96 7.94 -14.80
CA THR A 258 -7.78 8.49 -16.15
C THR A 258 -7.32 9.95 -16.17
N LYS A 259 -7.27 10.63 -15.01
CA LYS A 259 -6.81 12.01 -14.96
C LYS A 259 -5.29 12.07 -15.16
N ASN A 260 -4.83 13.17 -15.76
CA ASN A 260 -3.40 13.42 -15.90
C ASN A 260 -2.81 13.76 -14.53
N VAL A 261 -1.96 12.86 -14.01
CA VAL A 261 -1.30 12.97 -12.71
C VAL A 261 -0.36 14.18 -12.58
N PHE A 262 -0.03 14.81 -13.72
CA PHE A 262 0.80 16.01 -13.80
C PHE A 262 -0.01 17.28 -14.08
N ALA A 263 -1.29 17.16 -14.44
CA ALA A 263 -2.14 18.31 -14.67
C ALA A 263 -2.56 18.89 -13.31
N ARG A 264 -2.18 20.14 -13.04
CA ARG A 264 -2.74 20.91 -11.94
C ARG A 264 -4.15 21.30 -12.33
N GLU A 265 -5.14 20.67 -11.72
CA GLU A 265 -6.48 21.27 -11.64
C GLU A 265 -6.33 22.46 -10.67
N TYR A 266 -6.26 23.68 -11.22
CA TYR A 266 -6.36 24.93 -10.47
C TYR A 266 -7.83 25.26 -10.21
#